data_AF-A0A7U0TG50-F1
#
_entry.id   AF-A0A7U0TG50-F1
#
_cell.length_a   1.000
_cell.length_b   1.000
_cell.length_c   1.000
_cell.angle_alpha   90.00
_cell.angle_beta   90.00
_cell.angle_gamma   90.00
#
_symmetry.space_group_name_H-M   'P 1'
#
loop_
_entity.id
_entity.type
_entity.pdbx_description
1 polymer ?
#
loop_
_entity_poly.entity_id
_entity_poly.type
_entity_poly.pdbx_seq_one_letter_code
_entity_poly.pdbx_strand_id
1 'polypeptide(L)' 'MATWKSFNLLDAISPLMEQLSFFHDHTMMILLMILSMVAYIMATMMKNKYINKTLLEGQFIEIIWTI' A
#
# COMPACT_ATOMS: atom_id res chain seq x y z
N MET A 1 -6.93 17.83 21.80
CA MET A 1 -8.34 18.01 21.36
C MET A 1 -8.35 18.05 19.84
N ALA A 2 -9.30 17.39 19.19
CA ALA A 2 -9.36 17.39 17.74
C ALA A 2 -9.67 18.79 17.21
N THR A 3 -8.80 19.30 16.33
CA THR A 3 -9.05 20.51 15.57
C THR A 3 -9.71 20.15 14.23
N TRP A 4 -10.42 21.11 13.66
CA TRP A 4 -10.95 20.99 12.30
C TRP A 4 -9.83 20.64 11.31
N LYS A 5 -10.07 19.67 10.42
CA LYS A 5 -9.11 19.14 9.43
C LYS A 5 -7.87 18.41 10.01
N SER A 6 -7.98 17.79 11.18
CA SER A 6 -6.93 16.87 11.67
C SER A 6 -6.99 15.53 10.92
N PHE A 7 -6.00 15.26 10.07
CA PHE A 7 -5.87 13.99 9.34
C PHE A 7 -5.04 12.95 10.12
N ASN A 8 -4.17 13.39 11.03
CA ASN A 8 -3.34 12.53 11.85
C ASN A 8 -4.05 12.17 13.17
N LEU A 9 -3.51 11.16 13.85
CA LEU A 9 -3.88 10.83 15.23
C LEU A 9 -3.60 12.03 16.15
N LEU A 10 -4.38 12.14 17.23
CA LEU A 10 -4.12 13.12 18.28
C LEU A 10 -2.84 12.77 19.04
N ASP A 11 -2.22 13.75 19.69
CA ASP A 11 -1.06 13.53 20.55
C ASP A 11 -1.36 12.50 21.65
N ALA A 12 -0.40 11.61 21.90
CA ALA A 12 -0.53 10.54 22.87
C ALA A 12 -0.57 11.08 24.31
N ILE A 13 -1.55 10.62 25.10
CA ILE A 13 -1.70 10.97 26.52
C ILE A 13 -1.27 9.80 27.43
N SER A 14 -1.03 8.62 26.85
CA SER A 14 -0.56 7.43 27.58
C SER A 14 0.53 6.67 26.80
N PRO A 15 1.42 5.94 27.49
CA PRO A 15 2.46 5.13 26.84
C PRO A 15 1.90 4.10 25.85
N LEU A 16 0.70 3.57 26.11
CA LEU A 16 0.02 2.64 25.20
C LEU A 16 -0.37 3.32 23.88
N MET A 17 -0.88 4.55 23.95
CA MET A 17 -1.28 5.31 22.77
C MET A 17 -0.07 5.66 21.89
N GLU A 18 1.09 5.88 22.49
CA GLU A 18 2.34 6.10 21.76
C GLU A 18 2.79 4.84 21.00
N GLN A 19 2.68 3.65 21.62
CA GLN A 19 2.93 2.38 20.94
C GLN A 19 1.97 2.13 19.77
N LEU A 20 0.69 2.49 19.94
CA LEU A 20 -0.30 2.39 18.86
C LEU A 20 0.00 3.36 17.71
N SER A 21 0.50 4.57 17.99
CA SER A 21 0.94 5.47 16.92
C SER A 21 2.12 4.91 16.13
N PHE A 22 3.12 4.31 16.80
CA PHE A 22 4.23 3.65 16.09
C PHE A 22 3.77 2.48 15.23
N PHE A 23 2.84 1.67 15.75
CA PHE A 23 2.25 0.57 14.99
C PHE A 23 1.45 1.07 13.79
N HIS A 24 0.65 2.13 13.97
CA HIS A 24 -0.11 2.77 12.92
C HIS A 24 0.81 3.27 11.80
N ASP A 25 1.86 4.02 12.14
CA ASP A 25 2.76 4.60 11.14
C ASP A 25 3.51 3.51 10.35
N HIS A 26 3.93 2.44 11.04
CA HIS A 26 4.54 1.29 10.36
C HIS A 26 3.57 0.60 9.39
N THR A 27 2.33 0.40 9.82
CA THR A 27 1.29 -0.23 8.98
C THR A 27 0.95 0.64 7.78
N MET A 28 0.81 1.96 7.98
CA MET A 28 0.51 2.92 6.91
C MET A 28 1.65 3.02 5.89
N MET A 29 2.91 2.91 6.34
CA MET A 29 4.05 2.84 5.43
C MET A 29 3.97 1.62 4.51
N ILE A 30 3.67 0.44 5.05
CA ILE A 30 3.51 -0.79 4.25
C ILE A 30 2.34 -0.64 3.26
N LEU A 31 1.21 -0.10 3.72
CA LEU A 31 0.00 0.05 2.91
C LEU A 31 0.25 1.00 1.72
N LEU A 32 0.90 2.15 1.96
CA LEU A 32 1.28 3.09 0.91
C LEU A 32 2.27 2.48 -0.09
N MET A 33 3.22 1.67 0.38
CA MET A 33 4.17 0.98 -0.49
C MET A 33 3.43 0.05 -1.47
N ILE A 34 2.51 -0.78 -0.96
CA ILE A 34 1.72 -1.70 -1.80
C ILE A 34 0.83 -0.91 -2.78
N LEU A 35 0.12 0.12 -2.32
CA LEU A 35 -0.73 0.94 -3.19
C LEU A 35 0.06 1.63 -4.30
N SER A 36 1.25 2.14 -3.99
CA SER A 36 2.12 2.78 -4.98
C SER A 36 2.63 1.79 -6.03
N MET A 37 2.97 0.56 -5.63
CA MET A 37 3.40 -0.50 -6.54
C MET A 37 2.26 -0.92 -7.48
N VAL A 38 1.05 -1.13 -6.94
CA VAL A 38 -0.13 -1.48 -7.74
C VAL A 38 -0.49 -0.34 -8.71
N ALA A 39 -0.48 0.91 -8.24
CA ALA A 39 -0.75 2.08 -9.08
C ALA A 39 0.27 2.20 -10.23
N TYR A 40 1.54 1.93 -9.95
CA TYR A 40 2.58 1.90 -10.98
C TYR A 40 2.34 0.80 -12.02
N ILE A 41 2.05 -0.45 -11.60
CA ILE A 41 1.76 -1.55 -12.53
C ILE A 41 0.55 -1.21 -13.40
N MET A 42 -0.53 -0.70 -12.82
CA MET A 42 -1.72 -0.28 -13.57
C MET A 42 -1.40 0.83 -14.56
N ALA A 43 -0.63 1.84 -14.17
CA ALA A 43 -0.25 2.94 -15.05
C ALA A 43 0.63 2.48 -16.23
N THR A 44 1.54 1.54 -15.99
CA THR A 44 2.40 0.97 -17.07
C THR A 44 1.60 0.11 -18.04
N MET A 45 0.67 -0.71 -17.56
CA MET A 45 -0.21 -1.52 -18.40
C MET A 45 -1.10 -0.66 -19.30
N MET A 46 -1.65 0.45 -18.79
CA MET A 46 -2.45 1.39 -19.59
C MET A 46 -1.63 2.08 -20.70
N LYS A 47 -0.33 2.30 -20.48
CA LYS A 47 0.57 2.91 -21.47
C LYS A 47 1.19 1.91 -22.45
N ASN A 48 1.01 0.61 -22.21
CA ASN A 48 1.64 -0.42 -23.03
C ASN A 48 0.92 -0.56 -24.39
N LYS A 49 1.67 -0.49 -25.49
CA LYS A 49 1.14 -0.65 -26.85
C LYS A 49 1.20 -2.10 -27.36
N TYR A 50 1.95 -2.97 -26.69
CA TYR A 50 2.15 -4.35 -27.10
C TYR A 50 1.07 -5.25 -26.48
N ILE A 51 0.36 -5.99 -27.32
CA ILE A 51 -0.70 -6.90 -26.90
C ILE A 51 -0.15 -8.33 -26.94
N ASN A 52 -0.07 -8.98 -25.78
CA ASN A 52 0.17 -10.42 -25.69
C ASN A 52 -1.16 -11.14 -25.46
N LYS A 53 -1.58 -11.99 -26.41
CA LYS A 53 -2.85 -12.75 -26.34
C LYS A 53 -2.68 -14.20 -25.88
N THR A 54 -1.45 -14.71 -25.80
CA THR A 54 -1.18 -16.14 -25.53
C THR A 54 -0.84 -16.43 -24.08
N LEU A 55 -0.73 -15.40 -23.24
CA LEU A 55 -0.52 -15.56 -21.80
C LEU A 55 -1.82 -15.98 -21.11
N LEU A 56 -2.15 -17.27 -21.18
CA LEU A 56 -3.31 -17.87 -20.49
C LEU A 56 -2.99 -18.22 -19.04
N GLU A 57 -1.78 -18.72 -18.78
CA GLU A 57 -1.33 -19.15 -17.46
C GLU A 57 0.10 -18.66 -17.21
N GLY A 58 0.39 -18.32 -15.96
CA GLY A 58 1.67 -17.74 -15.55
C GLY A 58 2.08 -18.19 -14.16
N GLN A 59 2.25 -19.49 -13.93
CA GLN A 59 2.52 -20.08 -12.60
C GLN A 59 3.66 -19.38 -11.85
N PHE A 60 4.73 -18.98 -12.56
CA PHE A 60 5.83 -18.25 -11.95
C PHE A 60 5.41 -16.86 -11.42
N ILE A 61 4.50 -16.16 -12.09
CA ILE A 61 3.96 -14.86 -11.64
C ILE A 61 3.11 -15.04 -10.39
N GLU A 62 2.32 -16.11 -10.31
CA GLU A 62 1.50 -16.42 -9.15
C GLU A 62 2.34 -16.72 -7.90
N ILE A 63 3.46 -17.43 -8.08
CA ILE A 63 4.40 -17.68 -6.99
C ILE A 63 5.01 -16.36 -6.49
N ILE A 64 5.28 -15.39 -7.37
CA ILE A 64 5.88 -14.11 -7.00
C ILE A 64 4.95 -13.24 -6.15
N TRP A 65 3.63 -13.24 -6.38
CA TRP A 65 2.71 -12.40 -5.59
C TRP A 65 2.12 -13.09 -4.35
N THR A 66 2.34 -14.40 -4.18
CA THR A 66 1.86 -15.15 -3.00
C THR A 66 2.89 -15.17 -1.87
N ILE A 67 4.17 -15.11 -2.23
CA ILE A 67 5.31 -14.98 -1.30
C ILE A 67 5.51 -13.51 -0.95
#